data_AF-A0A5P9FD13-F1
#
_entry.id   AF-A0A5P9FD13-F1
#
_cell.length_a   1.000
_cell.length_b   1.000
_cell.length_c   1.000
_cell.angle_alpha   90.00
_cell.angle_beta   90.00
_cell.angle_gamma   90.00
#
_symmetry.space_group_name_H-M   'P 1'
#
loop_
_entity.id
_entity.type
_entity.pdbx_description
1 polymer ?
#
loop_
_entity_poly.entity_id
_entity_poly.type
_entity_poly.pdbx_seq_one_letter_code
_entity_poly.pdbx_strand_id
1 'polypeptide(L)' 'MMSRVEDIAPGEVAIDMAVTAFVGEAEGVPAVLFKPSEV' A
#
# COMPACT_ATOMS: atom_id res chain seq x y z
N MET A 1 -7.67 -6.69 8.20
CA MET A 1 -8.12 -5.47 7.49
C MET A 1 -7.65 -5.57 6.06
N MET A 2 -8.45 -5.14 5.08
CA MET A 2 -8.05 -5.11 3.67
C MET A 2 -7.72 -3.66 3.29
N SER A 3 -6.61 -3.42 2.61
CA SER A 3 -6.21 -2.10 2.10
C SER A 3 -5.40 -2.23 0.81
N ARG A 4 -5.26 -1.14 0.05
CA ARG A 4 -4.51 -1.07 -1.21
C ARG A 4 -3.02 -0.87 -0.95
N VAL A 5 -2.20 -1.42 -1.85
CA VAL A 5 -0.76 -1.13 -1.94
C VAL A 5 -0.54 -0.27 -3.17
N GLU A 6 0.05 0.90 -2.99
CA GLU A 6 0.34 1.89 -4.01
C GLU A 6 1.85 1.93 -4.33
N ASP A 7 2.22 2.63 -5.41
CA ASP A 7 3.60 2.79 -5.88
C ASP A 7 4.35 1.48 -6.18
N ILE A 8 3.65 0.46 -6.67
CA ILE A 8 4.24 -0.80 -7.13
C ILE A 8 3.50 -1.35 -8.36
N ALA A 9 4.25 -1.96 -9.29
CA ALA A 9 3.63 -2.65 -10.42
C ALA A 9 2.94 -3.95 -9.96
N PRO A 10 1.76 -4.33 -10.51
CA PRO A 10 1.05 -5.53 -10.07
C PRO A 10 1.87 -6.83 -10.14
N GLY A 11 2.80 -6.94 -11.10
CA GLY A 11 3.68 -8.11 -11.26
C GLY A 11 4.83 -8.18 -10.25
N GLU A 12 5.09 -7.09 -9.52
CA GLU A 12 6.14 -7.01 -8.50
C GLU A 12 5.58 -7.26 -7.08
N VAL A 13 4.26 -7.37 -6.95
CA VAL A 13 3.61 -7.71 -5.68
C VAL A 13 3.95 -9.16 -5.30
N ALA A 14 4.63 -9.33 -4.18
CA ALA A 14 4.96 -10.62 -3.62
C ALA A 14 4.33 -10.81 -2.22
N ILE A 15 4.05 -12.06 -1.87
CA ILE A 15 3.64 -12.42 -0.51
C ILE A 15 4.82 -12.18 0.44
N ASP A 16 4.50 -11.72 1.65
CA ASP A 16 5.46 -11.34 2.70
C ASP A 16 6.38 -10.15 2.36
N MET A 17 6.07 -9.39 1.31
CA MET A 17 6.76 -8.14 0.99
C MET A 17 6.56 -7.10 2.09
N ALA A 18 7.65 -6.45 2.50
CA ALA A 18 7.60 -5.37 3.49
C ALA A 18 6.91 -4.13 2.92
N VAL A 19 5.98 -3.57 3.71
CA VAL A 19 5.22 -2.37 3.35
C VAL A 19 5.17 -1.40 4.53
N THR A 20 5.12 -0.11 4.21
CA THR A 20 4.95 0.97 5.19
C THR A 20 3.56 1.58 5.05
N ALA A 21 2.84 1.70 6.17
CA ALA A 21 1.52 2.32 6.20
C ALA A 21 1.63 3.86 6.17
N PHE A 22 0.68 4.50 5.48
CA PHE A 22 0.49 5.95 5.51
C PHE A 22 -1.00 6.31 5.41
N VAL A 23 -1.34 7.54 5.78
CA VAL A 23 -2.71 8.05 5.60
C VAL A 23 -2.80 8.72 4.24
N GLY A 24 -3.66 8.17 3.37
CA GLY A 24 -3.97 8.71 2.04
C GLY A 24 -5.47 8.89 1.86
N GLU A 25 -5.91 9.01 0.60
CA GLU A 25 -7.32 9.14 0.24
C GLU A 25 -7.73 7.96 -0.66
N ALA A 26 -8.84 7.30 -0.31
CA ALA A 26 -9.45 6.28 -1.15
C ALA A 26 -10.96 6.51 -1.19
N GLU A 27 -11.54 6.53 -2.40
CA GLU A 27 -12.99 6.75 -2.59
C GLU A 27 -13.50 8.05 -1.95
N GLY A 28 -12.66 9.10 -1.94
CA GLY A 28 -13.01 10.41 -1.39
C GLY A 28 -12.98 10.50 0.13
N VAL A 29 -12.48 9.47 0.82
CA VAL A 29 -12.34 9.45 2.28
C VAL A 29 -10.90 9.15 2.73
N PRO A 30 -10.45 9.69 3.88
CA PRO A 30 -9.17 9.32 4.45
C PRO A 30 -9.10 7.81 4.74
N ALA A 31 -8.05 7.16 4.26
CA ALA A 31 -7.83 5.73 4.42
C ALA A 31 -6.37 5.42 4.76
N VAL A 32 -6.16 4.32 5.49
CA VAL A 32 -4.82 3.79 5.72
C VAL A 32 -4.42 2.98 4.50
N LEU A 33 -3.42 3.44 3.76
CA LEU A 33 -2.87 2.82 2.56
C LEU A 33 -1.44 2.32 2.83
N PHE A 34 -0.90 1.53 1.92
CA PHE A 34 0.42 0.93 2.04
C PHE A 34 1.26 1.22 0.79
N LYS A 35 2.57 1.34 0.96
CA LYS A 35 3.55 1.39 -0.13
C LYS A 35 4.73 0.45 0.18
N PRO A 36 5.52 0.00 -0.81
CA PRO A 36 6.75 -0.74 -0.55
C PRO A 36 7.62 0.01 0.45
N SER A 37 8.16 -0.69 1.44
CA SER A 37 9.12 -0.08 2.36
C SER A 37 10.41 0.23 1.60
N GLU A 38 10.90 1.47 1.71
CA GLU A 38 12.27 1.77 1.32
C GLU A 38 13.21 0.96 2.22
N VAL A 39 14.09 0.16 1.61
CA VAL A 39 15.10 -0.65 2.32
C VAL A 39 16.25 0.23 2.76
#